data_AF-A0A062Y1E2-F1
#
_entry.id   AF-A0A062Y1E2-F1
#
_cell.length_a   1.000
_cell.length_b   1.000
_cell.length_c   1.000
_cell.angle_alpha   90.00
_cell.angle_beta   90.00
_cell.angle_gamma   90.00
#
_symmetry.space_group_name_H-M   'P 1'
#
loop_
_entity.id
_entity.type
_entity.pdbx_description
1 polymer ?
#
loop_
_entity_poly.entity_id
_entity_poly.type
_entity_poly.pdbx_seq_one_letter_code
_entity_poly.pdbx_strand_id
1 'polypeptide(L)'
;MSLDDLLRFMTKKGASDLHLKPMRPPMVRIDGKLMPIKSPPLKPAEVESMVLPLLTPAQKQKFDERQSVDIGYGVPGVARFRCNIFQQRGSIAAVFRRIPFEIKNYDDLNLPKVVASFAQYPAGLVLITGPTGSGKSTTLAAIIQDIIKTRPCHVVTIEDPIEFLFADHLATVSQREVGTDTPSFREALRNAMRQDPDVIMVGEMRDLETIATVITAAETGHLVFSTLHTNSASQTVDRIIDAFPPEQQEQVRSQLAQVLRAVMSMQLVPRKDGQGLVPAVEVLINSPKVAKHIEAGEIKEIHEEIESSVAYYRMQSMNQSLLALLVNNVIDYRVAMEKSLDPEDLSLKLRKMFPNIEEKYREEGMAPSPADFAEIMELMEVKRLYEEQEERWRQRMQEKDELIADLQAQITSLRQEMSSNTTLAAELRNQLEALRAEKARIEAENAETIKRLQERIKELNQQIASLGGRATPDKPTTGFFKR
;
A
#
# COMPACT_ATOMS: atom_id res chain seq x y z
N MET A 1 33.05 31.81 24.18
CA MET A 1 32.49 30.69 23.40
C MET A 1 31.64 31.33 22.32
N SER A 2 31.91 31.05 21.05
CA SER A 2 31.14 31.66 19.96
C SER A 2 29.80 30.94 19.76
N LEU A 3 28.86 31.57 19.05
CA LEU A 3 27.61 30.92 18.64
C LEU A 3 27.89 29.70 17.75
N ASP A 4 28.82 29.83 16.80
CA ASP A 4 29.21 28.74 15.89
C ASP A 4 29.70 27.50 16.63
N ASP A 5 30.49 27.69 17.71
CA ASP A 5 30.96 26.58 18.55
C ASP A 5 29.78 25.84 19.21
N LEU A 6 28.78 26.59 19.68
CA LEU A 6 27.59 26.02 20.31
C LEU A 6 26.73 25.25 19.32
N LEU A 7 26.55 25.80 18.11
CA LEU A 7 25.80 25.14 17.02
C LEU A 7 26.52 23.89 16.50
N ARG A 8 27.85 23.94 16.36
CA ARG A 8 28.68 22.76 16.03
C ARG A 8 28.59 21.70 17.12
N PHE A 9 28.64 22.10 18.38
CA PHE A 9 28.49 21.18 19.52
C PHE A 9 27.11 20.53 19.53
N MET A 10 26.05 21.32 19.35
CA MET A 10 24.67 20.86 19.24
C MET A 10 24.54 19.77 18.16
N THR A 11 25.04 20.03 16.94
CA THR A 11 25.00 19.06 15.84
C THR A 11 25.81 17.80 16.15
N LYS A 12 27.04 17.93 16.67
CA LYS A 12 27.89 16.79 17.01
C LYS A 12 27.28 15.89 18.09
N LYS A 13 26.48 16.44 18.99
CA LYS A 13 25.78 15.70 20.05
C LYS A 13 24.41 15.17 19.63
N GLY A 14 23.99 15.39 18.39
CA GLY A 14 22.68 14.95 17.90
C GLY A 14 21.51 15.70 18.55
N ALA A 15 21.74 16.87 19.13
CA ALA A 15 20.70 17.63 19.80
C ALA A 15 19.67 18.21 18.80
N SER A 16 18.40 18.23 19.20
CA SER A 16 17.30 18.78 18.40
C SER A 16 17.22 20.31 18.49
N ASP A 17 17.40 20.85 19.71
CA ASP A 17 17.28 22.27 20.00
C ASP A 17 18.44 22.78 20.88
N LEU A 18 18.89 24.03 20.66
CA LEU A 18 19.80 24.79 21.50
C LEU A 18 19.05 26.02 22.03
N HIS A 19 19.01 26.18 23.34
CA HIS A 19 18.39 27.30 24.03
C HIS A 19 19.46 28.22 24.61
N LEU A 20 19.43 29.49 24.20
CA LEU A 20 20.24 30.56 24.74
C LEU A 20 19.36 31.46 25.59
N LYS A 21 19.60 31.43 26.91
CA LYS A 21 18.84 32.22 27.87
C LYS A 21 19.79 32.89 28.86
N PRO A 22 19.63 34.20 29.11
CA PRO A 22 20.42 34.90 30.13
C PRO A 22 20.33 34.24 31.50
N MET A 23 21.41 34.37 32.27
CA MET A 23 21.60 33.83 33.62
C MET A 23 21.52 32.30 33.72
N ARG A 24 21.63 31.59 32.60
CA ARG A 24 21.77 30.13 32.55
C ARG A 24 22.88 29.73 31.57
N PRO A 25 23.50 28.56 31.76
CA PRO A 25 24.34 28.00 30.71
C PRO A 25 23.48 27.72 29.46
N PRO A 26 24.07 27.72 28.25
CA PRO A 26 23.42 27.20 27.05
C PRO A 26 22.87 25.79 27.33
N MET A 27 21.63 25.55 26.93
CA MET A 27 20.97 24.25 27.13
C MET A 27 20.74 23.59 25.77
N VAL A 28 20.98 22.29 25.68
CA VAL A 28 20.67 21.49 24.49
C VAL A 28 19.59 20.47 24.81
N ARG A 29 18.72 20.17 23.83
CA ARG A 29 17.73 19.10 23.93
C ARG A 29 18.26 17.86 23.21
N ILE A 30 18.43 16.76 23.94
CA ILE A 30 18.81 15.45 23.39
C ILE A 30 17.77 14.44 23.91
N ASP A 31 17.19 13.66 23.00
CA ASP A 31 16.14 12.67 23.30
C ASP A 31 15.00 13.25 24.16
N GLY A 32 14.55 14.46 23.79
CA GLY A 32 13.48 15.19 24.47
C GLY A 32 13.87 15.88 25.78
N LYS A 33 15.05 15.58 26.35
CA LYS A 33 15.50 16.11 27.65
C LYS A 33 16.42 17.32 27.47
N LEU A 34 16.18 18.38 28.26
CA LEU A 34 17.05 19.55 28.31
C LEU A 34 18.25 19.32 29.23
N MET A 35 19.45 19.49 28.68
CA MET A 35 20.71 19.32 29.39
C MET A 35 21.60 20.56 29.26
N PRO A 36 22.26 21.01 30.33
CA PRO A 36 23.18 22.13 30.28
C PRO A 36 24.49 21.74 29.57
N ILE A 37 24.98 22.62 28.70
CA ILE A 37 26.37 22.58 28.26
C ILE A 37 27.24 23.02 29.45
N LYS A 38 28.37 22.34 29.67
CA LYS A 38 29.33 22.72 30.72
C LYS A 38 30.00 24.05 30.35
N SER A 39 29.38 25.14 30.74
CA SER A 39 29.92 26.50 30.62
C SER A 39 29.38 27.39 31.74
N PRO A 40 29.99 28.57 31.98
CA PRO A 40 29.38 29.59 32.82
C PRO A 40 28.00 30.02 32.28
N PRO A 41 27.11 30.55 33.15
CA PRO A 41 25.88 31.19 32.71
C PRO A 41 26.11 32.37 31.77
N LEU A 42 25.28 32.49 30.74
CA LEU A 42 25.35 33.59 29.78
C LEU A 42 24.83 34.90 30.41
N LYS A 43 25.52 36.00 30.21
CA LYS A 43 25.04 37.35 30.54
C LYS A 43 24.11 37.88 29.42
N PRO A 44 23.21 38.84 29.72
CA PRO A 44 22.32 39.43 28.70
C PRO A 44 23.08 39.94 27.46
N ALA A 45 24.14 40.72 27.66
CA ALA A 45 24.95 41.26 26.57
C ALA A 45 25.63 40.18 25.72
N GLU A 46 25.95 39.02 26.29
CA GLU A 46 26.53 37.91 25.53
C GLU A 46 25.49 37.31 24.58
N VAL A 47 24.26 37.09 25.05
CA VAL A 47 23.17 36.60 24.20
C VAL A 47 22.88 37.58 23.07
N GLU A 48 22.76 38.87 23.38
CA GLU A 48 22.55 39.93 22.38
C GLU A 48 23.64 39.94 21.31
N SER A 49 24.92 39.86 21.73
CA SER A 49 26.05 39.83 20.80
C SER A 49 26.09 38.58 19.92
N MET A 50 25.48 37.47 20.35
CA MET A 50 25.39 36.23 19.57
C MET A 50 24.27 36.29 18.52
N VAL A 51 23.12 36.88 18.86
CA VAL A 51 21.89 36.70 18.07
C VAL A 51 21.51 37.91 17.22
N LEU A 52 21.79 39.13 17.68
CA LEU A 52 21.45 40.34 16.92
C LEU A 52 22.20 40.47 15.59
N PRO A 53 23.47 40.08 15.46
CA PRO A 53 24.17 40.10 14.18
C PRO A 53 23.59 39.14 13.13
N LEU A 54 22.73 38.20 13.54
CA LEU A 54 22.08 37.27 12.61
C LEU A 54 20.91 37.91 11.85
N LEU A 55 20.39 39.04 12.36
CA LEU A 55 19.20 39.69 11.81
C LEU A 55 19.56 40.61 10.65
N THR A 56 18.84 40.48 9.54
CA THR A 56 18.82 41.52 8.50
C THR A 56 18.17 42.81 9.03
N PRO A 57 18.37 43.98 8.41
CA PRO A 57 17.68 45.21 8.82
C PRO A 57 16.16 45.06 8.93
N ALA A 58 15.53 44.35 7.99
CA ALA A 58 14.09 44.10 8.00
C ALA A 58 13.66 43.16 9.14
N GLN A 59 14.43 42.10 9.40
CA GLN A 59 14.17 41.18 10.51
C GLN A 59 14.38 41.87 11.86
N LYS A 60 15.37 42.76 11.98
CA LYS A 60 15.60 43.56 13.17
C LYS A 60 14.44 44.51 13.44
N GLN A 61 13.94 45.20 12.42
CA GLN A 61 12.74 46.03 12.56
C GLN A 61 11.54 45.19 13.03
N LYS A 62 11.32 44.00 12.44
CA LYS A 62 10.26 43.08 12.85
C LYS A 62 10.42 42.63 14.31
N PHE A 63 11.65 42.38 14.76
CA PHE A 63 11.95 42.07 16.15
C PHE A 63 11.65 43.26 17.08
N ASP A 64 12.07 44.47 16.73
CA ASP A 64 11.84 45.68 17.52
C ASP A 64 10.33 45.96 17.67
N GLU A 65 9.54 45.74 16.62
CA GLU A 65 8.08 45.91 16.63
C GLU A 65 7.32 44.79 17.35
N ARG A 66 7.67 43.52 17.08
CA ARG A 66 6.90 42.34 17.52
C ARG A 66 7.50 41.62 18.72
N GLN A 67 8.66 42.07 19.20
CA GLN A 67 9.42 41.45 20.29
C GLN A 67 9.79 39.97 20.03
N SER A 68 9.69 39.54 18.76
CA SER A 68 10.01 38.18 18.32
C SER A 68 10.24 38.13 16.80
N VAL A 69 11.14 37.25 16.36
CA VAL A 69 11.40 36.98 14.94
C VAL A 69 11.89 35.55 14.73
N ASP A 70 11.36 34.90 13.70
CA ASP A 70 11.87 33.63 13.18
C ASP A 70 12.82 33.90 12.01
N ILE A 71 13.97 33.22 11.98
CA ILE A 71 14.97 33.30 10.90
C ILE A 71 15.51 31.92 10.54
N GLY A 72 15.97 31.76 9.30
CA GLY A 72 16.88 30.68 8.90
C GLY A 72 18.34 31.08 9.12
N TYR A 73 19.16 30.18 9.67
CA TYR A 73 20.59 30.40 9.82
C TYR A 73 21.38 29.16 9.40
N GLY A 74 22.28 29.32 8.41
CA GLY A 74 23.14 28.24 7.92
C GLY A 74 24.56 28.37 8.46
N VAL A 75 25.09 27.28 9.00
CA VAL A 75 26.54 27.19 9.33
C VAL A 75 27.20 26.25 8.32
N PRO A 76 28.11 26.75 7.46
CA PRO A 76 28.77 25.96 6.43
C PRO A 76 29.43 24.69 6.99
N GLY A 77 29.13 23.55 6.37
CA GLY A 77 29.64 22.24 6.76
C GLY A 77 29.08 21.68 8.08
N VAL A 78 28.03 22.27 8.65
CA VAL A 78 27.47 21.86 9.95
C VAL A 78 26.00 21.49 9.89
N ALA A 79 25.12 22.47 9.64
CA ALA A 79 23.67 22.32 9.56
C ALA A 79 23.03 23.66 9.17
N ARG A 80 21.78 23.61 8.68
CA ARG A 80 20.85 24.75 8.81
C ARG A 80 20.13 24.66 10.14
N PHE A 81 19.78 25.83 10.66
CA PHE A 81 19.04 25.99 11.89
C PHE A 81 17.87 26.94 11.64
N ARG A 82 16.72 26.60 12.19
CA ARG A 82 15.65 27.58 12.39
C ARG A 82 15.87 28.23 13.75
N CYS A 83 15.96 29.55 13.79
CA CYS A 83 16.14 30.29 15.03
C CYS A 83 14.90 31.14 15.31
N ASN A 84 14.38 31.06 16.53
CA ASN A 84 13.40 32.01 17.05
C ASN A 84 14.09 32.88 18.10
N ILE A 85 14.14 34.19 17.87
CA ILE A 85 14.72 35.20 18.77
C ILE A 85 13.57 35.99 19.36
N PHE A 86 13.51 36.15 20.68
CA PHE A 86 12.36 36.75 21.37
C PHE A 86 12.77 37.45 22.67
N GLN A 87 11.91 38.36 23.13
CA GLN A 87 12.07 39.07 24.39
C GLN A 87 11.54 38.23 25.57
N GLN A 88 12.32 38.12 26.65
CA GLN A 88 11.92 37.47 27.90
C GLN A 88 12.37 38.29 29.11
N ARG A 89 11.41 38.78 29.91
CA ARG A 89 11.68 39.54 31.15
C ARG A 89 12.67 40.71 30.97
N GLY A 90 12.58 41.40 29.83
CA GLY A 90 13.47 42.53 29.53
C GLY A 90 14.86 42.14 29.02
N SER A 91 15.08 40.88 28.62
CA SER A 91 16.33 40.45 27.97
C SER A 91 16.02 39.58 26.75
N ILE A 92 16.95 39.56 25.79
CA ILE A 92 16.83 38.72 24.59
C ILE A 92 17.12 37.25 24.95
N ALA A 93 16.34 36.34 24.37
CA ALA A 93 16.57 34.91 24.36
C ALA A 93 16.44 34.36 22.93
N ALA A 94 17.03 33.19 22.69
CA ALA A 94 16.92 32.53 21.40
C ALA A 94 16.84 31.01 21.52
N VAL A 95 16.13 30.39 20.58
CA VAL A 95 16.07 28.93 20.43
C VAL A 95 16.41 28.58 18.99
N PHE A 96 17.45 27.77 18.81
CA PHE A 96 17.86 27.22 17.53
C PHE A 96 17.39 25.76 17.45
N ARG A 97 16.68 25.43 16.39
CA ARG A 97 16.32 24.05 16.03
C ARG A 97 17.17 23.61 14.86
N ARG A 98 17.86 22.48 15.00
CA ARG A 98 18.65 21.91 13.90
C ARG A 98 17.71 21.33 12.85
N ILE A 99 17.96 21.67 11.59
CA ILE A 99 17.24 21.09 10.45
C ILE A 99 18.12 20.01 9.82
N PRO A 100 17.63 18.77 9.65
CA PRO A 100 18.40 17.70 9.02
C PRO A 100 18.77 18.06 7.57
N PHE A 101 20.00 17.73 7.16
CA PHE A 101 20.40 17.83 5.74
C PHE A 101 19.82 16.72 4.88
N GLU A 102 19.63 15.54 5.47
CA GLU A 102 19.20 14.36 4.73
C GLU A 102 17.70 14.42 4.45
N ILE A 103 17.36 14.50 3.16
CA ILE A 103 16.00 14.36 2.67
C ILE A 103 15.74 12.87 2.49
N LYS A 104 14.81 12.34 3.30
CA LYS A 104 14.38 10.94 3.26
C LYS A 104 13.62 10.63 1.97
N ASN A 105 13.72 9.39 1.49
CA ASN A 105 12.90 8.93 0.37
C ASN A 105 11.47 8.54 0.83
N TYR A 106 10.59 8.20 -0.11
CA TYR A 106 9.20 7.85 0.21
C TYR A 106 9.05 6.63 1.12
N ASP A 107 9.90 5.61 0.93
CA ASP A 107 9.86 4.36 1.71
C ASP A 107 10.33 4.60 3.16
N ASP A 108 11.39 5.39 3.35
CA ASP A 108 11.90 5.81 4.67
C ASP A 108 10.88 6.64 5.46
N LEU A 109 9.99 7.33 4.74
CA LEU A 109 8.88 8.10 5.30
C LEU A 109 7.61 7.25 5.48
N ASN A 110 7.60 5.99 5.02
CA ASN A 110 6.43 5.11 5.01
C ASN A 110 5.22 5.74 4.29
N LEU A 111 5.47 6.44 3.17
CA LEU A 111 4.44 7.05 2.35
C LEU A 111 3.87 6.03 1.35
N PRO A 112 2.56 6.10 1.01
CA PRO A 112 1.98 5.20 0.03
C PRO A 112 2.53 5.47 -1.37
N LYS A 113 2.68 4.41 -2.17
CA LYS A 113 3.29 4.47 -3.52
C LYS A 113 2.64 5.48 -4.46
N VAL A 114 1.36 5.81 -4.26
CA VAL A 114 0.64 6.81 -5.06
C VAL A 114 1.31 8.20 -4.99
N VAL A 115 2.00 8.53 -3.90
CA VAL A 115 2.67 9.84 -3.72
C VAL A 115 3.78 10.05 -4.75
N ALA A 116 4.46 8.99 -5.19
CA ALA A 116 5.47 9.09 -6.25
C ALA A 116 4.89 9.58 -7.59
N SER A 117 3.58 9.40 -7.81
CA SER A 117 2.92 9.93 -9.01
C SER A 117 2.81 11.46 -9.00
N PHE A 118 2.90 12.09 -7.82
CA PHE A 118 2.77 13.55 -7.68
C PHE A 118 3.91 14.29 -8.37
N ALA A 119 5.12 13.73 -8.30
CA ALA A 119 6.31 14.25 -8.98
C ALA A 119 6.22 14.15 -10.52
N GLN A 120 5.33 13.30 -11.04
CA GLN A 120 5.21 13.00 -12.47
C GLN A 120 4.16 13.84 -13.18
N TYR A 121 3.33 14.59 -12.45
CA TYR A 121 2.34 15.46 -13.08
C TYR A 121 3.04 16.51 -13.97
N PRO A 122 2.53 16.77 -15.18
CA PRO A 122 3.13 17.78 -16.06
C PRO A 122 2.85 19.20 -15.53
N ALA A 123 1.64 19.44 -15.02
CA ALA A 123 1.15 20.72 -14.53
C ALA A 123 -0.06 20.52 -13.60
N GLY A 124 -0.41 21.56 -12.85
CA GLY A 124 -1.57 21.60 -11.95
C GLY A 124 -1.17 21.81 -10.49
N LEU A 125 -2.12 21.62 -9.57
CA LEU A 125 -1.96 21.90 -8.15
C LEU A 125 -1.96 20.62 -7.32
N VAL A 126 -0.91 20.42 -6.51
CA VAL A 126 -0.82 19.36 -5.49
C VAL A 126 -0.72 19.99 -4.12
N LEU A 127 -1.59 19.56 -3.20
CA LEU A 127 -1.67 20.10 -1.84
C LEU A 127 -1.28 19.07 -0.81
N ILE A 128 -0.34 19.41 0.06
CA ILE A 128 0.02 18.62 1.23
C ILE A 128 -0.49 19.32 2.47
N THR A 129 -1.42 18.71 3.19
CA THR A 129 -2.14 19.35 4.30
C THR A 129 -2.00 18.56 5.59
N GLY A 130 -2.51 19.12 6.68
CA GLY A 130 -2.41 18.58 8.04
C GLY A 130 -1.93 19.62 9.04
N PRO A 131 -1.98 19.35 10.34
CA PRO A 131 -1.60 20.30 11.37
C PRO A 131 -0.09 20.61 11.38
N THR A 132 0.32 21.58 12.20
CA THR A 132 1.75 21.84 12.43
C THR A 132 2.44 20.58 12.98
N GLY A 133 3.58 20.21 12.39
CA GLY A 133 4.32 19.03 12.81
C GLY A 133 3.79 17.70 12.25
N SER A 134 2.89 17.70 11.27
CA SER A 134 2.41 16.46 10.63
C SER A 134 3.34 15.87 9.56
N GLY A 135 4.51 16.49 9.33
CA GLY A 135 5.49 16.04 8.33
C GLY A 135 5.33 16.64 6.93
N LYS A 136 4.48 17.67 6.74
CA LYS A 136 4.24 18.32 5.43
C LYS A 136 5.53 18.74 4.71
N SER A 137 6.38 19.52 5.37
CA SER A 137 7.64 20.00 4.78
C SER A 137 8.57 18.85 4.42
N THR A 138 8.62 17.79 5.26
CA THR A 138 9.45 16.61 5.00
C THR A 138 8.95 15.84 3.78
N THR A 139 7.64 15.68 3.63
CA THR A 139 7.05 15.03 2.46
C THR A 139 7.22 15.86 1.20
N LEU A 140 6.99 17.18 1.28
CA LEU A 140 7.27 18.08 0.15
C LEU A 140 8.74 18.01 -0.25
N ALA A 141 9.66 17.98 0.71
CA ALA A 141 11.08 17.84 0.39
C ALA A 141 11.38 16.53 -0.34
N ALA A 142 10.78 15.41 0.06
CA ALA A 142 10.93 14.13 -0.64
C ALA A 142 10.42 14.20 -2.09
N ILE A 143 9.23 14.81 -2.30
CA ILE A 143 8.63 14.98 -3.64
C ILE A 143 9.49 15.89 -4.53
N ILE A 144 9.89 17.05 -4.02
CA ILE A 144 10.73 18.00 -4.76
C ILE A 144 12.10 17.39 -5.06
N GLN A 145 12.68 16.66 -4.11
CA GLN A 145 13.95 15.96 -4.32
C GLN A 145 13.87 14.90 -5.43
N ASP A 146 12.75 14.19 -5.53
CA ASP A 146 12.48 13.22 -6.60
C ASP A 146 12.38 13.91 -7.96
N ILE A 147 11.63 15.02 -8.06
CA ILE A 147 11.56 15.87 -9.26
C ILE A 147 12.97 16.31 -9.68
N ILE A 148 13.77 16.82 -8.74
CA ILE A 148 15.12 17.31 -9.01
C ILE A 148 16.04 16.23 -9.59
N LYS A 149 15.89 14.99 -9.13
CA LYS A 149 16.69 13.85 -9.57
C LYS A 149 16.24 13.29 -10.91
N THR A 150 14.95 13.41 -11.24
CA THR A 150 14.33 12.66 -12.35
C THR A 150 13.90 13.53 -13.53
N ARG A 151 13.74 14.84 -13.37
CA ARG A 151 13.23 15.74 -14.41
C ARG A 151 14.24 16.85 -14.76
N PRO A 152 14.55 17.08 -16.05
CA PRO A 152 15.35 18.23 -16.47
C PRO A 152 14.46 19.48 -16.55
N CYS A 153 14.30 20.17 -15.42
CA CYS A 153 13.38 21.31 -15.29
C CYS A 153 13.93 22.39 -14.34
N HIS A 154 13.22 23.51 -14.22
CA HIS A 154 13.52 24.55 -13.24
C HIS A 154 12.52 24.49 -12.08
N VAL A 155 13.04 24.30 -10.87
CA VAL A 155 12.28 24.28 -9.62
C VAL A 155 12.51 25.58 -8.86
N VAL A 156 11.43 26.29 -8.52
CA VAL A 156 11.48 27.47 -7.64
C VAL A 156 10.75 27.16 -6.33
N THR A 157 11.41 27.36 -5.19
CA THR A 157 10.76 27.25 -3.87
C THR A 157 10.65 28.62 -3.20
N ILE A 158 9.53 28.86 -2.52
CA ILE A 158 9.26 30.09 -1.77
C ILE A 158 8.85 29.66 -0.35
N GLU A 159 9.67 29.97 0.64
CA GLU A 159 9.56 29.41 2.00
C GLU A 159 9.72 30.48 3.09
N ASP A 160 9.20 30.24 4.30
CA ASP A 160 9.29 31.15 5.45
C ASP A 160 9.45 30.36 6.79
N PRO A 161 10.68 30.03 7.23
CA PRO A 161 11.95 30.10 6.51
C PRO A 161 12.23 28.84 5.67
N ILE A 162 13.33 28.82 4.91
CA ILE A 162 13.76 27.60 4.19
C ILE A 162 14.13 26.50 5.19
N GLU A 163 13.49 25.34 5.08
CA GLU A 163 13.73 24.19 5.94
C GLU A 163 14.79 23.25 5.35
N PHE A 164 14.52 22.67 4.17
CA PHE A 164 15.43 21.75 3.51
C PHE A 164 16.24 22.47 2.43
N LEU A 165 17.52 22.10 2.29
CA LEU A 165 18.34 22.58 1.19
C LEU A 165 18.36 21.57 0.07
N PHE A 166 18.09 22.04 -1.13
CA PHE A 166 18.23 21.27 -2.35
C PHE A 166 19.54 21.62 -3.05
N ALA A 167 20.19 20.62 -3.60
CA ALA A 167 21.30 20.81 -4.53
C ALA A 167 20.78 20.57 -5.96
N ASP A 168 21.35 21.30 -6.91
CA ASP A 168 21.11 21.06 -8.33
C ASP A 168 21.45 19.61 -8.71
N HIS A 169 20.68 19.04 -9.64
CA HIS A 169 20.96 17.73 -10.22
C HIS A 169 20.52 17.72 -11.70
N LEU A 170 19.41 17.04 -12.02
CA LEU A 170 18.85 17.04 -13.36
C LEU A 170 18.05 18.33 -13.56
N ALA A 171 17.31 18.72 -12.52
CA ALA A 171 16.72 20.04 -12.39
C ALA A 171 17.70 21.05 -11.78
N THR A 172 17.49 22.33 -12.12
CA THR A 172 18.08 23.47 -11.41
C THR A 172 17.10 24.01 -10.38
N VAL A 173 17.60 24.43 -9.21
CA VAL A 173 16.78 24.81 -8.07
C VAL A 173 17.09 26.21 -7.58
N SER A 174 16.05 27.06 -7.52
CA SER A 174 16.10 28.40 -6.93
C SER A 174 15.24 28.44 -5.67
N GLN A 175 15.86 28.41 -4.49
CA GLN A 175 15.14 28.56 -3.21
C GLN A 175 15.13 30.01 -2.76
N ARG A 176 13.97 30.53 -2.36
CA ARG A 176 13.78 31.92 -1.92
C ARG A 176 13.10 31.99 -0.56
N GLU A 177 13.78 32.60 0.41
CA GLU A 177 13.25 32.81 1.75
C GLU A 177 12.54 34.16 1.88
N VAL A 178 11.29 34.14 2.35
CA VAL A 178 10.52 35.35 2.62
C VAL A 178 11.15 36.14 3.77
N GLY A 179 11.33 37.45 3.58
CA GLY A 179 12.01 38.35 4.50
C GLY A 179 13.53 38.43 4.32
N THR A 180 14.12 37.53 3.51
CA THR A 180 15.56 37.52 3.20
C THR A 180 15.80 37.75 1.70
N ASP A 181 15.24 36.90 0.83
CA ASP A 181 15.45 36.92 -0.63
C ASP A 181 14.27 37.56 -1.40
N THR A 182 13.15 37.76 -0.71
CA THR A 182 11.91 38.32 -1.25
C THR A 182 11.06 38.91 -0.12
N PRO A 183 10.33 40.01 -0.31
CA PRO A 183 9.59 40.65 0.79
C PRO A 183 8.30 39.91 1.19
N SER A 184 7.68 39.16 0.28
CA SER A 184 6.43 38.44 0.54
C SER A 184 6.26 37.22 -0.37
N PHE A 185 5.39 36.28 0.01
CA PHE A 185 4.98 35.14 -0.83
C PHE A 185 4.40 35.60 -2.17
N ARG A 186 3.48 36.57 -2.14
CA ARG A 186 2.84 37.11 -3.34
C ARG A 186 3.84 37.67 -4.34
N GLU A 187 4.76 38.52 -3.88
CA GLU A 187 5.75 39.11 -4.77
C GLU A 187 6.73 38.06 -5.31
N ALA A 188 7.15 37.13 -4.45
CA ALA A 188 8.00 36.01 -4.84
C ALA A 188 7.36 35.19 -5.96
N LEU A 189 6.09 34.82 -5.79
CA LEU A 189 5.34 33.96 -6.70
C LEU A 189 5.05 34.67 -8.03
N ARG A 190 4.67 35.96 -7.99
CA ARG A 190 4.49 36.77 -9.20
C ARG A 190 5.77 36.90 -10.01
N ASN A 191 6.90 37.07 -9.34
CA ASN A 191 8.20 37.16 -9.99
C ASN A 191 8.67 35.79 -10.47
N ALA A 192 8.40 34.72 -9.72
CA ALA A 192 8.74 33.34 -10.09
C ALA A 192 8.15 32.96 -11.44
N MET A 193 6.89 33.32 -11.75
CA MET A 193 6.29 33.05 -13.07
C MET A 193 7.02 33.72 -14.26
N ARG A 194 7.96 34.65 -14.03
CA ARG A 194 8.82 35.26 -15.06
C ARG A 194 10.25 34.76 -15.03
N GLN A 195 10.54 33.77 -14.19
CA GLN A 195 11.85 33.15 -14.04
C GLN A 195 11.95 31.82 -14.80
N ASP A 196 11.01 31.58 -15.73
CA ASP A 196 10.91 30.33 -16.48
C ASP A 196 10.87 29.07 -15.59
N PRO A 197 9.99 28.99 -14.56
CA PRO A 197 9.88 27.80 -13.72
C PRO A 197 9.01 26.75 -14.42
N ASP A 198 9.30 25.47 -14.17
CA ASP A 198 8.38 24.37 -14.50
C ASP A 198 7.59 23.93 -13.25
N VAL A 199 8.28 23.96 -12.09
CA VAL A 199 7.75 23.51 -10.81
C VAL A 199 7.91 24.62 -9.78
N ILE A 200 6.82 24.95 -9.08
CA ILE A 200 6.81 25.96 -8.03
C ILE A 200 6.37 25.32 -6.72
N MET A 201 7.17 25.44 -5.67
CA MET A 201 6.78 25.07 -4.31
C MET A 201 6.55 26.34 -3.49
N VAL A 202 5.34 26.48 -2.95
CA VAL A 202 4.97 27.58 -2.05
C VAL A 202 4.75 27.00 -0.66
N GLY A 203 5.50 27.48 0.32
CA GLY A 203 5.51 26.90 1.67
C GLY A 203 4.12 26.78 2.30
N GLU A 204 3.32 27.84 2.28
CA GLU A 204 1.96 27.83 2.82
C GLU A 204 1.04 28.85 2.13
N MET A 205 -0.22 28.47 1.89
CA MET A 205 -1.27 29.36 1.41
C MET A 205 -2.10 29.90 2.57
N ARG A 206 -1.72 31.08 3.09
CA ARG A 206 -2.41 31.71 4.23
C ARG A 206 -3.48 32.71 3.83
N ASP A 207 -3.19 33.52 2.83
CA ASP A 207 -4.03 34.63 2.41
C ASP A 207 -4.63 34.43 1.02
N LEU A 208 -5.73 35.14 0.77
CA LEU A 208 -6.48 35.11 -0.48
C LEU A 208 -5.60 35.40 -1.69
N GLU A 209 -4.69 36.37 -1.58
CA GLU A 209 -3.83 36.79 -2.68
C GLU A 209 -2.86 35.68 -3.10
N THR A 210 -2.28 34.97 -2.11
CA THR A 210 -1.39 33.84 -2.35
C THR A 210 -2.16 32.66 -2.94
N ILE A 211 -3.35 32.35 -2.41
CA ILE A 211 -4.22 31.28 -2.96
C ILE A 211 -4.56 31.56 -4.43
N ALA A 212 -5.03 32.78 -4.74
CA ALA A 212 -5.39 33.18 -6.10
C ALA A 212 -4.19 33.08 -7.04
N THR A 213 -3.01 33.55 -6.61
CA THR A 213 -1.80 33.50 -7.43
C THR A 213 -1.33 32.05 -7.66
N VAL A 214 -1.48 31.16 -6.68
CA VAL A 214 -1.17 29.73 -6.83
C VAL A 214 -2.09 29.06 -7.85
N ILE A 215 -3.40 29.33 -7.79
CA ILE A 215 -4.37 28.81 -8.76
C ILE A 215 -3.99 29.29 -10.17
N THR A 216 -3.71 30.58 -10.36
CA THR A 216 -3.26 31.11 -11.66
C THR A 216 -1.96 30.48 -12.16
N ALA A 217 -0.98 30.25 -11.27
CA ALA A 217 0.26 29.57 -11.64
C ALA A 217 -0.01 28.14 -12.13
N ALA A 218 -0.91 27.40 -11.46
CA ALA A 218 -1.32 26.07 -11.88
C ALA A 218 -2.11 26.06 -13.20
N GLU A 219 -2.97 27.06 -13.43
CA GLU A 219 -3.72 27.24 -14.69
C GLU A 219 -2.80 27.52 -15.89
N THR A 220 -1.71 28.25 -15.66
CA THR A 220 -0.75 28.66 -16.70
C THR A 220 0.26 27.57 -17.08
N GLY A 221 0.06 26.33 -16.62
CA GLY A 221 0.84 25.17 -17.04
C GLY A 221 2.00 24.81 -16.11
N HIS A 222 2.11 25.44 -14.94
CA HIS A 222 3.12 25.07 -13.94
C HIS A 222 2.62 23.91 -13.06
N LEU A 223 3.54 23.09 -12.57
CA LEU A 223 3.24 22.18 -11.47
C LEU A 223 3.49 22.91 -10.14
N VAL A 224 2.44 23.15 -9.38
CA VAL A 224 2.50 23.89 -8.13
C VAL A 224 2.25 22.97 -6.93
N PHE A 225 3.16 23.02 -5.97
CA PHE A 225 3.03 22.38 -4.67
C PHE A 225 2.78 23.42 -3.60
N SER A 226 1.84 23.15 -2.70
CA SER A 226 1.59 24.04 -1.56
C SER A 226 1.07 23.31 -0.34
N THR A 227 1.00 24.02 0.79
CA THR A 227 0.44 23.48 2.05
C THR A 227 -0.69 24.32 2.62
N LEU A 228 -1.58 23.64 3.35
CA LEU A 228 -2.57 24.22 4.25
C LEU A 228 -2.58 23.43 5.57
N HIS A 229 -3.29 23.94 6.58
CA HIS A 229 -3.45 23.30 7.90
C HIS A 229 -4.80 22.59 8.11
N THR A 230 -5.47 22.23 7.02
CA THR A 230 -6.71 21.42 7.02
C THR A 230 -6.40 19.95 7.30
N ASN A 231 -7.39 19.21 7.83
CA ASN A 231 -7.18 17.82 8.28
C ASN A 231 -7.71 16.76 7.30
N SER A 232 -8.49 17.16 6.29
CA SER A 232 -8.99 16.27 5.24
C SER A 232 -8.96 16.94 3.87
N ALA A 233 -9.01 16.12 2.81
CA ALA A 233 -8.98 16.57 1.43
C ALA A 233 -10.24 17.38 1.09
N SER A 234 -11.41 16.89 1.49
CA SER A 234 -12.69 17.60 1.33
C SER A 234 -12.68 18.96 2.03
N GLN A 235 -12.19 19.04 3.28
CA GLN A 235 -12.04 20.31 4.00
C GLN A 235 -11.03 21.26 3.33
N THR A 236 -10.00 20.71 2.69
CA THR A 236 -9.00 21.51 1.96
C THR A 236 -9.62 22.24 0.79
N VAL A 237 -10.45 21.53 0.00
CA VAL A 237 -11.19 22.12 -1.13
C VAL A 237 -12.11 23.23 -0.63
N ASP A 238 -12.92 22.93 0.38
CA ASP A 238 -13.86 23.86 0.99
C ASP A 238 -13.17 25.13 1.51
N ARG A 239 -12.06 24.96 2.25
CA ARG A 239 -11.26 26.06 2.81
C ARG A 239 -10.68 26.99 1.75
N ILE A 240 -10.29 26.47 0.59
CA ILE A 240 -9.78 27.28 -0.53
C ILE A 240 -10.91 28.13 -1.10
N ILE A 241 -12.08 27.54 -1.34
CA ILE A 241 -13.25 28.23 -1.90
C ILE A 241 -13.73 29.31 -0.93
N ASP A 242 -13.84 28.99 0.36
CA ASP A 242 -14.30 29.89 1.43
C ASP A 242 -13.36 31.08 1.69
N ALA A 243 -12.13 31.03 1.20
CA ALA A 243 -11.23 32.18 1.28
C ALA A 243 -11.69 33.34 0.38
N PHE A 244 -12.48 33.06 -0.66
CA PHE A 244 -12.95 34.03 -1.64
C PHE A 244 -14.33 34.61 -1.28
N PRO A 245 -14.60 35.87 -1.68
CA PRO A 245 -15.93 36.46 -1.58
C PRO A 245 -16.99 35.61 -2.31
N PRO A 246 -18.24 35.53 -1.81
CA PRO A 246 -19.30 34.67 -2.36
C PRO A 246 -19.50 34.80 -3.87
N GLU A 247 -19.37 36.01 -4.42
CA GLU A 247 -19.51 36.29 -5.84
C GLU A 247 -18.41 35.69 -6.74
N GLN A 248 -17.27 35.29 -6.17
CA GLN A 248 -16.15 34.65 -6.88
C GLN A 248 -16.08 33.14 -6.65
N GLN A 249 -16.83 32.59 -5.70
CA GLN A 249 -16.70 31.18 -5.28
C GLN A 249 -17.01 30.20 -6.41
N GLU A 250 -18.03 30.47 -7.24
CA GLU A 250 -18.40 29.60 -8.37
C GLU A 250 -17.28 29.54 -9.43
N GLN A 251 -16.67 30.69 -9.72
CA GLN A 251 -15.52 30.76 -10.62
C GLN A 251 -14.33 29.98 -10.05
N VAL A 252 -13.95 30.26 -8.80
CA VAL A 252 -12.80 29.61 -8.14
C VAL A 252 -12.98 28.10 -8.05
N ARG A 253 -14.21 27.65 -7.79
CA ARG A 253 -14.56 26.24 -7.76
C ARG A 253 -14.31 25.56 -9.11
N SER A 254 -14.73 26.19 -10.20
CA SER A 254 -14.49 25.71 -11.56
C SER A 254 -12.98 25.68 -11.89
N GLN A 255 -12.25 26.73 -11.52
CA GLN A 255 -10.80 26.80 -11.71
C GLN A 255 -10.08 25.69 -10.92
N LEU A 256 -10.44 25.53 -9.65
CA LEU A 256 -9.86 24.52 -8.77
C LEU A 256 -10.13 23.11 -9.29
N ALA A 257 -11.36 22.82 -9.75
CA ALA A 257 -11.70 21.54 -10.36
C ALA A 257 -10.84 21.21 -11.58
N GLN A 258 -10.46 22.22 -12.36
CA GLN A 258 -9.61 22.05 -13.54
C GLN A 258 -8.12 21.84 -13.18
N VAL A 259 -7.59 22.59 -12.21
CA VAL A 259 -6.15 22.59 -11.92
C VAL A 259 -5.72 21.61 -10.83
N LEU A 260 -6.61 21.24 -9.90
CA LEU A 260 -6.27 20.31 -8.83
C LEU A 260 -5.84 18.97 -9.43
N ARG A 261 -4.80 18.37 -8.87
CA ARG A 261 -4.31 17.03 -9.23
C ARG A 261 -4.44 16.08 -8.07
N ALA A 262 -4.00 16.49 -6.89
CA ALA A 262 -4.09 15.68 -5.69
C ALA A 262 -4.13 16.54 -4.42
N VAL A 263 -4.75 15.99 -3.38
CA VAL A 263 -4.64 16.48 -2.00
C VAL A 263 -4.22 15.32 -1.13
N MET A 264 -3.18 15.52 -0.31
CA MET A 264 -2.75 14.56 0.69
C MET A 264 -2.81 15.20 2.08
N SER A 265 -3.71 14.71 2.92
CA SER A 265 -3.87 15.20 4.30
C SER A 265 -3.13 14.27 5.25
N MET A 266 -2.26 14.82 6.09
CA MET A 266 -1.33 14.05 6.92
C MET A 266 -1.54 14.26 8.41
N GLN A 267 -1.34 13.20 9.19
CA GLN A 267 -1.11 13.28 10.62
C GLN A 267 -0.02 12.28 11.05
N LEU A 268 0.72 12.60 12.13
CA LEU A 268 1.71 11.69 12.71
C LEU A 268 1.12 10.94 13.90
N VAL A 269 1.29 9.63 13.88
CA VAL A 269 0.74 8.70 14.87
C VAL A 269 1.89 8.00 15.61
N PRO A 270 1.85 7.87 16.95
CA PRO A 270 2.82 7.10 17.70
C PRO A 270 2.87 5.64 17.25
N ARG A 271 4.08 5.13 17.02
CA ARG A 271 4.28 3.71 16.71
C ARG A 271 4.14 2.87 17.98
N LYS A 272 3.60 1.66 17.82
CA LYS A 272 3.47 0.65 18.88
C LYS A 272 4.82 0.24 19.48
N ASP A 273 5.86 0.19 18.65
CA ASP A 273 7.22 -0.17 19.08
C ASP A 273 7.93 0.92 19.90
N GLY A 274 7.30 2.10 20.06
CA GLY A 274 7.88 3.26 20.76
C GLY A 274 9.02 3.94 19.99
N GLN A 275 9.33 3.52 18.76
CA GLN A 275 10.42 4.04 17.94
C GLN A 275 9.96 5.24 17.10
N GLY A 276 9.33 6.21 17.76
CA GLY A 276 8.91 7.48 17.15
C GLY A 276 7.51 7.43 16.54
N LEU A 277 7.36 8.09 15.39
CA LEU A 277 6.07 8.39 14.77
C LEU A 277 6.01 7.80 13.35
N VAL A 278 4.80 7.47 12.90
CA VAL A 278 4.49 7.03 11.53
C VAL A 278 3.39 7.92 10.94
N PRO A 279 3.44 8.31 9.66
CA PRO A 279 2.36 9.08 9.07
C PRO A 279 1.14 8.20 8.77
N ALA A 280 -0.04 8.70 9.14
CA ALA A 280 -1.31 8.30 8.56
C ALA A 280 -1.72 9.37 7.55
N VAL A 281 -2.13 8.95 6.35
CA VAL A 281 -2.34 9.87 5.22
C VAL A 281 -3.63 9.56 4.49
N GLU A 282 -4.46 10.58 4.30
CA GLU A 282 -5.57 10.57 3.38
C GLU A 282 -5.09 11.06 2.01
N VAL A 283 -5.49 10.38 0.92
CA VAL A 283 -5.10 10.73 -0.45
C VAL A 283 -6.33 10.85 -1.33
N LEU A 284 -6.52 12.05 -1.88
CA LEU A 284 -7.47 12.36 -2.95
C LEU A 284 -6.70 12.59 -4.25
N ILE A 285 -7.12 11.91 -5.32
CA ILE A 285 -6.69 12.23 -6.70
C ILE A 285 -7.89 12.88 -7.41
N ASN A 286 -7.66 13.97 -8.13
CA ASN A 286 -8.72 14.68 -8.83
C ASN A 286 -9.14 13.93 -10.11
N SER A 287 -9.99 12.92 -9.94
CA SER A 287 -10.62 12.19 -11.04
C SER A 287 -11.70 13.05 -11.74
N PRO A 288 -12.17 12.68 -12.95
CA PRO A 288 -13.27 13.39 -13.59
C PRO A 288 -14.55 13.45 -12.73
N LYS A 289 -14.76 12.47 -11.84
CA LYS A 289 -15.90 12.45 -10.92
C LYS A 289 -15.67 13.42 -9.74
N VAL A 290 -14.47 13.42 -9.16
CA VAL A 290 -14.08 14.39 -8.13
C VAL A 290 -14.19 15.82 -8.66
N ALA A 291 -13.69 16.09 -9.87
CA ALA A 291 -13.77 17.42 -10.48
C ALA A 291 -15.21 17.92 -10.59
N LYS A 292 -16.15 17.05 -11.00
CA LYS A 292 -17.59 17.37 -11.03
C LYS A 292 -18.16 17.66 -9.64
N HIS A 293 -17.80 16.88 -8.63
CA HIS A 293 -18.24 17.15 -7.26
C HIS A 293 -17.67 18.46 -6.72
N ILE A 294 -16.43 18.80 -7.09
CA ILE A 294 -15.85 20.12 -6.79
C ILE A 294 -16.71 21.19 -7.46
N GLU A 295 -16.95 21.14 -8.78
CA GLU A 295 -17.78 22.10 -9.54
C GLU A 295 -19.21 22.25 -8.98
N ALA A 296 -19.83 21.16 -8.54
CA ALA A 296 -21.16 21.17 -7.94
C ALA A 296 -21.17 21.65 -6.47
N GLY A 297 -20.01 21.64 -5.79
CA GLY A 297 -19.91 21.94 -4.36
C GLY A 297 -20.38 20.80 -3.45
N GLU A 298 -20.33 19.57 -3.95
CA GLU A 298 -20.79 18.36 -3.27
C GLU A 298 -19.67 17.76 -2.42
N ILE A 299 -19.24 18.50 -1.39
CA ILE A 299 -18.06 18.14 -0.56
C ILE A 299 -18.18 16.77 0.12
N LYS A 300 -19.41 16.33 0.45
CA LYS A 300 -19.67 14.99 1.03
C LYS A 300 -19.38 13.88 0.04
N GLU A 301 -19.81 14.02 -1.21
CA GLU A 301 -19.58 13.04 -2.27
C GLU A 301 -18.09 12.85 -2.58
N ILE A 302 -17.28 13.90 -2.42
CA ILE A 302 -15.82 13.80 -2.53
C ILE A 302 -15.26 12.80 -1.50
N HIS A 303 -15.79 12.80 -0.27
CA HIS A 303 -15.32 11.87 0.76
C HIS A 303 -15.65 10.42 0.40
N GLU A 304 -16.88 10.16 -0.03
CA GLU A 304 -17.32 8.82 -0.47
C GLU A 304 -16.53 8.32 -1.69
N GLU A 305 -16.20 9.24 -2.60
CA GLU A 305 -15.37 8.93 -3.76
C GLU A 305 -13.94 8.53 -3.36
N ILE A 306 -13.33 9.20 -2.37
CA ILE A 306 -12.02 8.81 -1.82
C ILE A 306 -12.06 7.37 -1.31
N GLU A 307 -13.12 7.01 -0.57
CA GLU A 307 -13.23 5.69 0.06
C GLU A 307 -13.43 4.56 -0.94
N SER A 308 -14.14 4.84 -2.04
CA SER A 308 -14.51 3.85 -3.06
C SER A 308 -13.48 3.71 -4.18
N SER A 309 -12.63 4.72 -4.43
CA SER A 309 -11.65 4.75 -5.54
C SER A 309 -10.27 4.16 -5.21
N VAL A 310 -10.15 3.31 -4.18
CA VAL A 310 -8.87 2.72 -3.73
C VAL A 310 -8.19 1.87 -4.79
N ALA A 311 -8.94 1.03 -5.52
CA ALA A 311 -8.35 0.03 -6.41
C ALA A 311 -7.68 0.66 -7.65
N TYR A 312 -8.34 1.62 -8.27
CA TYR A 312 -7.91 2.22 -9.53
C TYR A 312 -7.05 3.47 -9.32
N TYR A 313 -7.56 4.47 -8.60
CA TYR A 313 -6.86 5.73 -8.37
C TYR A 313 -5.90 5.69 -7.17
N ARG A 314 -5.88 4.59 -6.40
CA ARG A 314 -5.07 4.46 -5.18
C ARG A 314 -5.35 5.58 -4.17
N MET A 315 -6.58 6.10 -4.18
CA MET A 315 -7.09 6.97 -3.14
C MET A 315 -7.20 6.18 -1.83
N GLN A 316 -7.23 6.88 -0.70
CA GLN A 316 -7.55 6.26 0.58
C GLN A 316 -8.02 7.34 1.57
N SER A 317 -9.02 7.02 2.38
CA SER A 317 -9.44 7.90 3.48
C SER A 317 -8.48 7.82 4.67
N MET A 318 -8.55 8.80 5.57
CA MET A 318 -7.75 8.76 6.79
C MET A 318 -8.02 7.48 7.61
N ASN A 319 -9.28 7.05 7.70
CA ASN A 319 -9.66 5.83 8.41
C ASN A 319 -9.12 4.57 7.73
N GLN A 320 -9.13 4.51 6.40
CA GLN A 320 -8.49 3.41 5.66
C GLN A 320 -6.97 3.36 5.90
N SER A 321 -6.31 4.52 6.01
CA SER A 321 -4.88 4.60 6.35
C SER A 321 -4.59 4.12 7.78
N LEU A 322 -5.38 4.57 8.77
CA LEU A 322 -5.27 4.11 10.16
C LEU A 322 -5.54 2.61 10.29
N LEU A 323 -6.55 2.10 9.58
CA LEU A 323 -6.86 0.67 9.51
C LEU A 323 -5.68 -0.12 8.96
N ALA A 324 -5.06 0.34 7.87
CA ALA A 324 -3.89 -0.31 7.30
C ALA A 324 -2.71 -0.36 8.29
N LEU A 325 -2.44 0.73 9.03
CA LEU A 325 -1.39 0.76 10.05
C LEU A 325 -1.70 -0.19 11.22
N LEU A 326 -2.96 -0.29 11.63
CA LEU A 326 -3.40 -1.17 12.72
C LEU A 326 -3.29 -2.66 12.31
N VAL A 327 -3.76 -3.01 11.12
CA VAL A 327 -3.72 -4.39 10.58
C VAL A 327 -2.28 -4.87 10.39
N ASN A 328 -1.37 -3.98 9.99
CA ASN A 328 0.06 -4.28 9.91
C ASN A 328 0.79 -4.20 11.27
N ASN A 329 0.04 -4.07 12.38
CA ASN A 329 0.55 -4.01 13.76
C ASN A 329 1.61 -2.91 13.97
N VAL A 330 1.49 -1.79 13.25
CA VAL A 330 2.39 -0.64 13.37
C VAL A 330 1.95 0.30 14.50
N ILE A 331 0.65 0.40 14.74
CA ILE A 331 0.04 1.23 15.79
C ILE A 331 -0.93 0.40 16.65
N ASP A 332 -1.22 0.87 17.86
CA ASP A 332 -2.20 0.23 18.76
C ASP A 332 -3.63 0.71 18.48
N TYR A 333 -4.62 -0.13 18.81
CA TYR A 333 -6.04 0.15 18.61
C TYR A 333 -6.47 1.47 19.27
N ARG A 334 -6.10 1.66 20.54
CA ARG A 334 -6.42 2.90 21.28
C ARG A 334 -5.90 4.15 20.57
N VAL A 335 -4.69 4.08 20.02
CA VAL A 335 -4.07 5.20 19.30
C VAL A 335 -4.81 5.47 17.99
N ALA A 336 -5.18 4.42 17.25
CA ALA A 336 -5.96 4.56 16.01
C ALA A 336 -7.32 5.23 16.27
N MET A 337 -8.02 4.82 17.33
CA MET A 337 -9.31 5.40 17.73
C MET A 337 -9.20 6.86 18.19
N GLU A 338 -8.13 7.22 18.92
CA GLU A 338 -7.88 8.61 19.35
C GLU A 338 -7.56 9.54 18.18
N LYS A 339 -6.91 9.01 17.13
CA LYS A 339 -6.46 9.78 15.96
C LYS A 339 -7.46 9.82 14.81
N SER A 340 -8.52 9.01 14.88
CA SER A 340 -9.60 9.04 13.91
C SER A 340 -10.46 10.30 14.08
N LEU A 341 -10.86 10.92 12.97
CA LEU A 341 -11.88 11.98 12.97
C LEU A 341 -13.30 11.42 13.17
N ASP A 342 -13.49 10.15 12.77
CA ASP A 342 -14.72 9.40 12.96
C ASP A 342 -14.38 8.00 13.50
N PRO A 343 -14.27 7.85 14.83
CA PRO A 343 -13.92 6.56 15.43
C PRO A 343 -15.00 5.49 15.22
N GLU A 344 -16.27 5.87 15.08
CA GLU A 344 -17.37 4.92 14.86
C GLU A 344 -17.26 4.27 13.49
N ASP A 345 -16.98 5.05 12.44
CA ASP A 345 -16.71 4.52 11.10
C ASP A 345 -15.47 3.60 11.08
N LEU A 346 -14.40 3.98 11.79
CA LEU A 346 -13.19 3.15 11.88
C LEU A 346 -13.48 1.81 12.56
N SER A 347 -14.22 1.80 13.68
CA SER A 347 -14.63 0.57 14.37
C SER A 347 -15.54 -0.27 13.47
N LEU A 348 -16.52 0.34 12.80
CA LEU A 348 -17.40 -0.37 11.87
C LEU A 348 -16.60 -1.06 10.73
N LYS A 349 -15.62 -0.36 10.16
CA LYS A 349 -14.71 -0.92 9.14
C LYS A 349 -13.86 -2.05 9.70
N LEU A 350 -13.34 -1.89 10.92
CA LEU A 350 -12.57 -2.92 11.61
C LEU A 350 -13.39 -4.19 11.83
N ARG A 351 -14.63 -4.09 12.32
CA ARG A 351 -15.53 -5.24 12.51
C ARG A 351 -15.85 -5.95 11.21
N LYS A 352 -16.17 -5.18 10.17
CA LYS A 352 -16.52 -5.73 8.86
C LYS A 352 -15.36 -6.47 8.19
N MET A 353 -14.12 -5.97 8.33
CA MET A 353 -12.97 -6.50 7.60
C MET A 353 -12.05 -7.42 8.45
N PHE A 354 -11.94 -7.15 9.76
CA PHE A 354 -10.99 -7.80 10.68
C PHE A 354 -11.57 -7.96 12.11
N PRO A 355 -12.64 -8.76 12.30
CA PRO A 355 -13.38 -8.85 13.57
C PRO A 355 -12.50 -9.22 14.78
N ASN A 356 -11.57 -10.15 14.59
CA ASN A 356 -10.69 -10.66 15.65
C ASN A 356 -9.76 -9.58 16.27
N ILE A 357 -9.51 -8.47 15.57
CA ILE A 357 -8.65 -7.40 16.08
C ILE A 357 -9.38 -6.64 17.20
N GLU A 358 -10.67 -6.31 17.02
CA GLU A 358 -11.42 -5.57 18.05
C GLU A 358 -11.74 -6.46 19.26
N GLU A 359 -12.11 -7.72 19.03
CA GLU A 359 -12.42 -8.69 20.09
C GLU A 359 -11.26 -8.84 21.07
N LYS A 360 -10.02 -8.99 20.56
CA LYS A 360 -8.83 -9.10 21.39
C LYS A 360 -8.60 -7.90 22.32
N TYR A 361 -8.90 -6.67 21.86
CA TYR A 361 -8.77 -5.48 22.70
C TYR A 361 -9.96 -5.27 23.64
N ARG A 362 -11.17 -5.72 23.27
CA ARG A 362 -12.34 -5.74 24.17
C ARG A 362 -12.09 -6.70 25.35
N GLU A 363 -11.54 -7.88 25.09
CA GLU A 363 -11.20 -8.88 26.11
C GLU A 363 -10.15 -8.39 27.13
N GLU A 364 -9.21 -7.54 26.71
CA GLU A 364 -8.15 -7.00 27.57
C GLU A 364 -8.58 -5.74 28.38
N GLY A 365 -9.78 -5.16 28.15
CA GLY A 365 -10.09 -3.79 28.58
C GLY A 365 -11.38 -3.54 29.38
N MET A 366 -12.46 -4.31 29.22
CA MET A 366 -13.70 -4.12 29.99
C MET A 366 -14.50 -5.42 30.05
N ALA A 367 -14.84 -5.88 31.26
CA ALA A 367 -15.97 -6.79 31.41
C ALA A 367 -17.24 -6.01 31.01
N PRO A 368 -18.07 -6.52 30.09
CA PRO A 368 -19.19 -5.76 29.54
C PRO A 368 -20.24 -5.45 30.60
N SER A 369 -20.85 -4.26 30.46
CA SER A 369 -21.96 -3.83 31.30
C SER A 369 -23.22 -4.60 30.91
N PRO A 370 -23.97 -5.20 31.86
CA PRO A 370 -25.23 -5.91 31.58
C PRO A 370 -26.36 -5.05 30.98
N ALA A 371 -26.13 -3.75 30.76
CA ALA A 371 -27.10 -2.80 30.24
C ALA A 371 -26.97 -2.53 28.73
N ASP A 372 -26.00 -3.16 28.04
CA ASP A 372 -25.71 -2.84 26.64
C ASP A 372 -26.49 -3.73 25.65
N PHE A 373 -27.43 -3.14 24.91
CA PHE A 373 -28.26 -3.84 23.92
C PHE A 373 -27.51 -4.12 22.60
N ALA A 374 -26.35 -3.50 22.38
CA ALA A 374 -25.54 -3.69 21.19
C ALA A 374 -25.03 -5.14 21.03
N GLU A 375 -24.74 -5.82 22.14
CA GLU A 375 -24.30 -7.22 22.13
C GLU A 375 -25.43 -8.19 21.72
N ILE A 376 -26.69 -7.86 22.04
CA ILE A 376 -27.84 -8.64 21.59
C ILE A 376 -27.98 -8.53 20.07
N MET A 377 -27.76 -7.33 19.51
CA MET A 377 -27.79 -7.12 18.06
C MET A 377 -26.62 -7.83 17.36
N GLU A 378 -25.40 -7.77 17.92
CA GLU A 378 -24.24 -8.52 17.40
C GLU A 378 -24.48 -10.03 17.45
N LEU A 379 -25.02 -10.57 18.54
CA LEU A 379 -25.39 -11.99 18.66
C LEU A 379 -26.47 -12.39 17.66
N MET A 380 -27.47 -11.53 17.42
CA MET A 380 -28.51 -11.78 16.43
C MET A 380 -27.94 -11.79 15.00
N GLU A 381 -26.98 -10.94 14.69
CA GLU A 381 -26.35 -10.88 13.38
C GLU A 381 -25.38 -12.04 13.14
N VAL A 382 -24.58 -12.43 14.15
CA VAL A 382 -23.75 -13.63 14.11
C VAL A 382 -24.62 -14.88 13.95
N LYS A 383 -25.74 -14.97 14.68
CA LYS A 383 -26.70 -16.07 14.53
C LYS A 383 -27.28 -16.13 13.12
N ARG A 384 -27.67 -14.98 12.55
CA ARG A 384 -28.17 -14.89 11.17
C ARG A 384 -27.14 -15.38 10.14
N LEU A 385 -25.89 -14.95 10.27
CA LEU A 385 -24.79 -15.38 9.38
C LEU A 385 -24.48 -16.88 9.53
N TYR A 386 -24.58 -17.41 10.75
CA TYR A 386 -24.40 -18.84 11.01
C TYR A 386 -25.54 -19.66 10.37
N GLU A 387 -26.78 -19.22 10.50
CA GLU A 387 -27.95 -19.85 9.86
C GLU A 387 -27.83 -19.83 8.32
N GLU A 388 -27.41 -18.70 7.73
CA GLU A 388 -27.15 -18.60 6.28
C GLU A 388 -26.02 -19.53 5.80
N GLN A 389 -24.95 -19.67 6.59
CA GLN A 389 -23.87 -20.61 6.29
C GLN A 389 -24.35 -22.07 6.41
N GLU A 390 -25.10 -22.41 7.45
CA GLU A 390 -25.62 -23.76 7.64
C GLU A 390 -26.53 -24.17 6.48
N GLU A 391 -27.38 -23.26 6.00
CA GLU A 391 -28.26 -23.51 4.85
C GLU A 391 -27.48 -23.74 3.55
N ARG A 392 -26.42 -22.94 3.29
CA ARG A 392 -25.50 -23.16 2.15
C ARG A 392 -24.78 -24.50 2.23
N TRP A 393 -24.33 -24.89 3.42
CA TRP A 393 -23.69 -26.18 3.65
C TRP A 393 -24.66 -27.34 3.42
N ARG A 394 -25.91 -27.19 3.87
CA ARG A 394 -26.96 -28.20 3.69
C ARG A 394 -27.29 -28.39 2.20
N GLN A 395 -27.39 -27.32 1.43
CA GLN A 395 -27.58 -27.39 -0.04
C GLN A 395 -26.41 -28.09 -0.73
N ARG A 396 -25.16 -27.73 -0.42
CA ARG A 396 -23.98 -28.38 -1.00
C ARG A 396 -23.87 -29.86 -0.65
N MET A 397 -24.23 -30.25 0.57
CA MET A 397 -24.26 -31.66 0.98
C MET A 397 -25.31 -32.44 0.18
N GLN A 398 -26.50 -31.86 -0.01
CA GLN A 398 -27.57 -32.48 -0.80
C GLN A 398 -27.16 -32.69 -2.26
N GLU A 399 -26.53 -31.68 -2.90
CA GLU A 399 -25.99 -31.81 -4.27
C GLU A 399 -24.93 -32.93 -4.37
N LYS A 400 -24.10 -33.09 -3.34
CA LYS A 400 -23.08 -34.16 -3.30
C LYS A 400 -23.70 -35.54 -3.09
N ASP A 401 -24.70 -35.65 -2.23
CA ASP A 401 -25.41 -36.90 -2.00
C ASP A 401 -26.17 -37.37 -3.25
N GLU A 402 -26.79 -36.45 -4.00
CA GLU A 402 -27.41 -36.74 -5.30
C GLU A 402 -26.37 -37.24 -6.33
N LEU A 403 -25.20 -36.60 -6.39
CA LEU A 403 -24.11 -37.03 -7.28
C LEU A 403 -23.56 -38.41 -6.90
N ILE A 404 -23.43 -38.69 -5.60
CA ILE A 404 -23.00 -40.00 -5.09
C ILE A 404 -24.02 -41.08 -5.47
N ALA A 405 -25.31 -40.80 -5.30
CA ALA A 405 -26.38 -41.73 -5.66
C ALA A 405 -26.38 -42.05 -7.16
N ASP A 406 -26.19 -41.05 -8.02
CA ASP A 406 -26.10 -41.24 -9.47
C ASP A 406 -24.87 -42.09 -9.86
N LEU A 407 -23.69 -41.77 -9.30
CA LEU A 407 -22.48 -42.56 -9.52
C LEU A 407 -22.62 -44.01 -9.04
N GLN A 408 -23.28 -44.24 -7.90
CA GLN A 408 -23.58 -45.58 -7.40
C GLN A 408 -24.52 -46.36 -8.32
N ALA A 409 -25.54 -45.70 -8.88
CA ALA A 409 -26.44 -46.30 -9.87
C ALA A 409 -25.67 -46.69 -11.15
N GLN A 410 -24.81 -45.80 -11.65
CA GLN A 410 -23.94 -46.08 -12.81
C GLN A 410 -23.00 -47.26 -12.56
N ILE A 411 -22.33 -47.30 -11.39
CA ILE A 411 -21.46 -48.42 -11.00
C ILE A 411 -22.25 -49.74 -10.91
N THR A 412 -23.48 -49.70 -10.40
CA THR A 412 -24.32 -50.89 -10.28
C THR A 412 -24.76 -51.41 -11.65
N SER A 413 -25.11 -50.51 -12.57
CA SER A 413 -25.41 -50.85 -13.97
C SER A 413 -24.21 -51.50 -14.67
N LEU A 414 -23.03 -50.87 -14.56
CA LEU A 414 -21.78 -51.40 -15.12
C LEU A 414 -21.40 -52.77 -14.53
N ARG A 415 -21.67 -53.00 -13.23
CA ARG A 415 -21.45 -54.31 -12.58
C ARG A 415 -22.41 -55.37 -13.11
N GLN A 416 -23.67 -55.03 -13.36
CA GLN A 416 -24.64 -55.96 -13.99
C GLN A 416 -24.22 -56.33 -15.42
N GLU A 417 -23.75 -55.35 -16.22
CA GLU A 417 -23.21 -55.60 -17.56
C GLU A 417 -21.94 -56.46 -17.54
N MET A 418 -21.05 -56.26 -16.57
CA MET A 418 -19.89 -57.15 -16.42
C MET A 418 -20.28 -58.56 -15.99
N SER A 419 -21.28 -58.70 -15.11
CA SER A 419 -21.79 -60.00 -14.68
C SER A 419 -22.35 -60.81 -15.84
N SER A 420 -23.14 -60.20 -16.73
CA SER A 420 -23.71 -60.87 -17.92
C SER A 420 -22.62 -61.28 -18.92
N ASN A 421 -21.59 -60.44 -19.09
CA ASN A 421 -20.42 -60.76 -19.92
C ASN A 421 -19.57 -61.90 -19.33
N THR A 422 -19.45 -62.00 -18.00
CA THR A 422 -18.73 -63.12 -17.36
C THR A 422 -19.44 -64.46 -17.50
N THR A 423 -20.78 -64.51 -17.47
CA THR A 423 -21.53 -65.75 -17.73
C THR A 423 -21.39 -66.19 -19.19
N LEU A 424 -21.46 -65.27 -20.15
CA LEU A 424 -21.22 -65.57 -21.57
C LEU A 424 -19.80 -66.10 -21.81
N ALA A 425 -18.80 -65.52 -21.16
CA ALA A 425 -17.42 -65.97 -21.26
C ALA A 425 -17.19 -67.37 -20.64
N ALA A 426 -17.90 -67.72 -19.56
CA ALA A 426 -17.85 -69.05 -18.97
C ALA A 426 -18.50 -70.10 -19.88
N GLU A 427 -19.62 -69.77 -20.51
CA GLU A 427 -20.34 -70.67 -21.42
C GLU A 427 -19.52 -70.95 -22.69
N LEU A 428 -18.88 -69.92 -23.28
CA LEU A 428 -17.96 -70.08 -24.41
C LEU A 428 -16.72 -70.90 -24.06
N ARG A 429 -16.20 -70.79 -22.83
CA ARG A 429 -15.07 -71.61 -22.36
C ARG A 429 -15.46 -73.10 -22.23
N ASN A 430 -16.63 -73.38 -21.69
CA ASN A 430 -17.12 -74.76 -21.58
C ASN A 430 -17.37 -75.38 -22.97
N GLN A 431 -17.91 -74.62 -23.92
CA GLN A 431 -18.05 -75.08 -25.31
C GLN A 431 -16.69 -75.36 -25.97
N LEU A 432 -15.69 -74.50 -25.72
CA LEU A 432 -14.33 -74.69 -26.23
C LEU A 432 -13.68 -75.96 -25.66
N GLU A 433 -13.85 -76.25 -24.37
CA GLU A 433 -13.33 -77.46 -23.75
C GLU A 433 -14.02 -78.73 -24.26
N ALA A 434 -15.35 -78.69 -24.44
CA ALA A 434 -16.10 -79.80 -25.01
C ALA A 434 -15.62 -80.15 -26.43
N LEU A 435 -15.44 -79.13 -27.30
CA LEU A 435 -14.93 -79.32 -28.66
C LEU A 435 -13.50 -79.86 -28.68
N ARG A 436 -12.64 -79.45 -27.72
CA ARG A 436 -11.28 -79.99 -27.59
C ARG A 436 -11.28 -81.46 -27.16
N ALA A 437 -12.15 -81.83 -26.23
CA ALA A 437 -12.30 -83.21 -25.79
C ALA A 437 -12.81 -84.12 -26.92
N GLU A 438 -13.78 -83.64 -27.70
CA GLU A 438 -14.30 -84.36 -28.88
C GLU A 438 -13.23 -84.53 -29.96
N LYS A 439 -12.47 -83.47 -30.25
CA LYS A 439 -11.32 -83.56 -31.17
C LYS A 439 -10.29 -84.59 -30.70
N ALA A 440 -9.92 -84.57 -29.42
CA ALA A 440 -8.95 -85.52 -28.85
C ALA A 440 -9.46 -86.97 -28.92
N ARG A 441 -10.77 -87.18 -28.72
CA ARG A 441 -11.40 -88.49 -28.88
C ARG A 441 -11.35 -88.98 -30.33
N ILE A 442 -11.66 -88.11 -31.30
CA ILE A 442 -11.58 -88.45 -32.73
C ILE A 442 -10.13 -88.76 -33.13
N GLU A 443 -9.15 -88.00 -32.63
CA GLU A 443 -7.72 -88.29 -32.86
C GLU A 443 -7.30 -89.64 -32.27
N ALA A 444 -7.79 -89.99 -31.08
CA ALA A 444 -7.52 -91.28 -30.45
C ALA A 444 -8.18 -92.45 -31.19
N GLU A 445 -9.46 -92.33 -31.58
CA GLU A 445 -10.18 -93.33 -32.38
C GLU A 445 -9.51 -93.53 -33.75
N ASN A 446 -9.08 -92.44 -34.40
CA ASN A 446 -8.32 -92.52 -35.65
C ASN A 446 -6.96 -93.17 -35.45
N ALA A 447 -6.23 -92.83 -34.38
CA ALA A 447 -4.93 -93.44 -34.09
C ALA A 447 -5.07 -94.95 -33.81
N GLU A 448 -6.11 -95.37 -33.07
CA GLU A 448 -6.39 -96.78 -32.82
C GLU A 448 -6.80 -97.50 -34.11
N THR A 449 -7.61 -96.85 -34.96
CA THR A 449 -8.00 -97.41 -36.26
C THR A 449 -6.81 -97.55 -37.18
N ILE A 450 -5.91 -96.56 -37.23
CA ILE A 450 -4.65 -96.62 -37.98
C ILE A 450 -3.77 -97.76 -37.43
N LYS A 451 -3.68 -97.92 -36.11
CA LYS A 451 -2.92 -99.01 -35.49
C LYS A 451 -3.50 -100.39 -35.84
N ARG A 452 -4.82 -100.56 -35.76
CA ARG A 452 -5.50 -101.81 -36.17
C ARG A 452 -5.32 -102.08 -37.66
N LEU A 453 -5.40 -101.06 -38.51
CA LEU A 453 -5.13 -101.20 -39.94
C LEU A 453 -3.67 -101.57 -40.20
N GLN A 454 -2.71 -100.99 -39.48
CA GLN A 454 -1.29 -101.35 -39.57
C GLN A 454 -1.01 -102.77 -39.07
N GLU A 455 -1.62 -103.18 -37.96
CA GLU A 455 -1.55 -104.56 -37.46
C GLU A 455 -2.18 -105.53 -38.46
N ARG A 456 -3.32 -105.19 -39.05
CA ARG A 456 -3.97 -106.01 -40.08
C ARG A 456 -3.16 -106.06 -41.37
N ILE A 457 -2.50 -104.97 -41.77
CA ILE A 457 -1.55 -104.94 -42.88
C ILE A 457 -0.32 -105.81 -42.56
N LYS A 458 0.17 -105.80 -41.31
CA LYS A 458 1.27 -106.66 -40.86
C LYS A 458 0.88 -108.14 -40.82
N GLU A 459 -0.31 -108.46 -40.33
CA GLU A 459 -0.90 -109.81 -40.34
C GLU A 459 -1.13 -110.31 -41.75
N LEU A 460 -1.73 -109.50 -42.63
CA LEU A 460 -1.95 -109.86 -44.02
C LEU A 460 -0.61 -110.00 -44.74
N ASN A 461 0.37 -109.13 -44.51
CA ASN A 461 1.72 -109.29 -45.05
C ASN A 461 2.45 -110.51 -44.48
N GLN A 462 2.18 -110.93 -43.23
CA GLN A 462 2.71 -112.17 -42.65
C GLN A 462 1.98 -113.42 -43.15
N GLN A 463 0.67 -113.37 -43.35
CA GLN A 463 -0.13 -114.47 -43.92
C GLN A 463 0.15 -114.66 -45.41
N ILE A 464 0.40 -113.55 -46.13
CA ILE A 464 0.88 -113.52 -47.51
C ILE A 464 2.38 -113.87 -47.57
N ALA A 465 3.23 -113.56 -46.59
CA ALA A 465 4.62 -114.05 -46.55
C ALA A 465 4.71 -115.53 -46.07
N SER A 466 3.66 -116.02 -45.41
CA SER A 466 3.35 -117.44 -45.29
C SER A 466 2.42 -117.93 -46.40
N LEU A 467 2.32 -117.19 -47.51
CA LEU A 467 2.40 -117.87 -48.79
C LEU A 467 3.60 -118.80 -48.66
N GLY A 468 3.30 -120.08 -48.69
CA GLY A 468 3.63 -120.68 -49.97
C GLY A 468 4.44 -121.94 -49.82
N GLY A 469 3.71 -123.04 -49.69
CA GLY A 469 3.40 -123.76 -50.93
C GLY A 469 1.88 -123.77 -51.10
N ARG A 470 1.24 -123.27 -52.15
CA ARG A 470 1.61 -122.73 -53.48
C ARG A 470 0.52 -121.67 -53.79
N ALA A 471 0.74 -120.51 -54.39
CA ALA A 471 1.43 -120.26 -55.66
C ALA A 471 1.84 -118.77 -55.84
N THR A 472 2.85 -118.59 -56.67
CA THR A 472 3.47 -117.42 -57.36
C THR A 472 2.51 -116.56 -58.23
N PRO A 473 2.93 -115.44 -58.88
CA PRO A 473 4.15 -114.58 -58.79
C PRO A 473 3.90 -113.03 -58.79
N ASP A 474 5.01 -112.28 -58.66
CA ASP A 474 5.31 -110.92 -59.17
C ASP A 474 4.67 -109.64 -58.58
N LYS A 475 5.54 -108.84 -57.93
CA LYS A 475 5.96 -107.44 -58.23
C LYS A 475 4.92 -106.42 -58.80
N PRO A 476 5.15 -105.08 -58.67
CA PRO A 476 6.16 -104.34 -57.89
C PRO A 476 5.62 -103.02 -57.24
N THR A 477 6.50 -102.30 -56.53
CA THR A 477 6.67 -100.80 -56.55
C THR A 477 5.44 -99.92 -56.33
N THR A 478 5.37 -98.96 -55.41
CA THR A 478 6.22 -97.77 -55.21
C THR A 478 5.36 -96.88 -54.30
N GLY A 479 5.87 -96.25 -53.24
CA GLY A 479 6.58 -95.00 -53.35
C GLY A 479 5.68 -93.83 -52.90
N PHE A 480 6.34 -92.79 -52.37
CA PHE A 480 5.90 -91.39 -52.47
C PHE A 480 4.68 -90.97 -51.61
N PHE A 481 4.86 -90.14 -50.57
CA PHE A 481 5.08 -88.67 -50.57
C PHE A 481 3.79 -87.85 -50.49
N LYS A 482 3.87 -86.81 -49.64
CA LYS A 482 3.18 -85.50 -49.71
C LYS A 482 1.68 -85.52 -49.37
N ARG A 483 1.17 -84.60 -48.55
CA ARG A 483 1.56 -83.22 -48.29
C ARG A 483 1.36 -82.85 -46.83
#